data_AF-A0A2D4HU24-F1
#
_entry.id   AF-A0A2D4HU24-F1
#
_cell.length_a   1.000
_cell.length_b   1.000
_cell.length_c   1.000
_cell.angle_alpha   90.00
_cell.angle_beta   90.00
_cell.angle_gamma   90.00
#
_symmetry.space_group_name_H-M   'P 1'
#
loop_
_entity.id
_entity.type
_entity.pdbx_description
1 polymer ?
#
loop_
_entity_poly.entity_id
_entity_poly.type
_entity_poly.pdbx_seq_one_letter_code
_entity_poly.pdbx_strand_id
1 'polypeptide(L)'
;RAPWFTEELWEMKCHKRRLGRHWRASNSESDRSLLRACLRTYLVVILVAKCALFSTLIASAESHPPTLFRVTRSLLKVEVAGEPLQGRAEEFVQFLSDKITQIRMDLVSRPK
;
A
#
# COMPACT_ATOMS: atom_id res chain seq x y z
N ARG A 1 -11.13 -1.39 15.29
CA ARG A 1 -11.36 -0.58 14.07
C ARG A 1 -10.71 0.78 14.31
N ALA A 2 -9.92 1.32 13.37
CA ALA A 2 -9.26 2.61 13.59
C ALA A 2 -10.31 3.72 13.71
N PRO A 3 -10.16 4.71 14.62
CA PRO A 3 -11.19 5.72 14.86
C PRO A 3 -11.53 6.58 13.63
N TRP A 4 -10.55 6.80 12.75
CA TRP A 4 -10.70 7.55 11.51
C TRP A 4 -11.38 6.74 10.38
N PHE A 5 -11.60 5.43 10.55
CA PHE A 5 -12.12 4.56 9.50
C PHE A 5 -13.65 4.42 9.59
N THR A 6 -14.32 5.42 9.02
CA THR A 6 -15.78 5.56 8.96
C THR A 6 -16.46 4.53 8.06
N GLU A 7 -17.79 4.51 8.07
CA GLU A 7 -18.59 3.65 7.20
C GLU A 7 -18.47 4.07 5.73
N GLU A 8 -18.51 5.38 5.45
CA GLU A 8 -18.27 5.94 4.12
C GLU A 8 -16.92 5.47 3.53
N LEU A 9 -15.84 5.51 4.33
CA LEU A 9 -14.54 5.01 3.90
C LEU A 9 -14.54 3.50 3.62
N TRP A 10 -15.35 2.73 4.35
CA TRP A 10 -15.52 1.31 4.08
C TRP A 10 -16.26 1.08 2.77
N GLU A 11 -17.34 1.82 2.51
CA GLU A 11 -18.10 1.76 1.27
C GLU A 11 -17.23 2.14 0.07
N MET A 12 -16.45 3.23 0.17
CA MET A 12 -15.49 3.63 -0.86
C MET A 12 -14.43 2.55 -1.11
N LYS A 13 -13.91 1.91 -0.05
CA LYS A 13 -12.95 0.80 -0.16
C LYS A 13 -13.58 -0.39 -0.90
N CYS A 14 -14.83 -0.72 -0.59
CA CYS A 14 -15.59 -1.77 -1.25
C CYS A 14 -15.87 -1.43 -2.72
N HIS A 15 -16.28 -0.19 -3.01
CA HIS A 15 -16.53 0.32 -4.36
C HIS A 15 -15.26 0.29 -5.21
N LYS A 16 -14.11 0.77 -4.70
CA LYS A 16 -12.80 0.66 -5.35
C LYS A 16 -12.44 -0.78 -5.71
N ARG A 17 -12.70 -1.74 -4.81
CA ARG A 17 -12.47 -3.18 -5.08
C ARG A 17 -13.38 -3.73 -6.18
N ARG A 18 -14.65 -3.30 -6.21
CA ARG A 18 -15.60 -3.65 -7.28
C ARG A 18 -15.12 -3.12 -8.62
N LEU A 19 -14.77 -1.83 -8.72
CA LEU A 19 -14.21 -1.23 -9.93
C LEU A 19 -12.93 -1.93 -10.39
N GLY A 20 -12.04 -2.29 -9.45
CA GLY A 20 -10.82 -3.03 -9.77
C GLY A 20 -11.09 -4.42 -10.35
N ARG A 21 -12.14 -5.12 -9.91
CA ARG A 21 -12.58 -6.38 -10.52
C ARG A 21 -13.19 -6.15 -11.89
N HIS A 22 -14.03 -5.12 -12.03
CA HIS A 22 -14.69 -4.78 -13.29
C HIS A 22 -13.66 -4.45 -14.38
N TRP A 23 -12.71 -3.55 -14.10
CA TRP A 23 -11.65 -3.20 -15.04
C TRP A 23 -10.79 -4.41 -15.45
N ARG A 24 -10.47 -5.33 -14.53
CA ARG A 24 -9.73 -6.56 -14.89
C ARG A 24 -10.52 -7.48 -15.82
N ALA A 25 -11.85 -7.46 -15.74
CA ALA A 25 -12.71 -8.26 -16.61
C ALA A 25 -12.93 -7.60 -17.98
N SER A 26 -13.15 -6.28 -18.00
CA SER A 26 -13.45 -5.53 -19.24
C SER A 26 -12.20 -5.10 -20.01
N ASN A 27 -11.08 -4.90 -19.32
CA ASN A 27 -9.84 -4.28 -19.82
C ASN A 27 -10.05 -2.95 -20.56
N SER A 28 -11.12 -2.21 -20.21
CA SER A 28 -11.47 -0.96 -20.89
C SER A 28 -10.78 0.26 -20.26
N GLU A 29 -10.46 1.28 -21.07
CA GLU A 29 -9.84 2.51 -20.57
C GLU A 29 -10.85 3.40 -19.81
N SER A 30 -12.14 3.30 -20.11
CA SER A 30 -13.19 3.97 -19.34
C SER A 30 -13.26 3.44 -17.91
N ASP A 31 -13.25 2.12 -17.73
CA ASP A 31 -13.23 1.48 -16.41
C ASP A 31 -11.95 1.79 -15.64
N ARG A 32 -10.82 1.83 -16.35
CA ARG A 32 -9.53 2.24 -15.79
C ARG A 32 -9.59 3.68 -15.29
N SER A 33 -10.23 4.57 -16.04
CA SER A 33 -10.40 5.98 -15.67
C SER A 33 -11.30 6.15 -14.45
N LEU A 34 -12.41 5.41 -14.39
CA LEU A 34 -13.30 5.36 -13.22
C LEU A 34 -12.58 4.86 -11.97
N LEU A 35 -11.79 3.78 -12.09
CA LEU A 35 -10.99 3.27 -10.99
C LEU A 35 -9.97 4.30 -10.49
N ARG A 36 -9.29 5.01 -11.41
CA ARG A 36 -8.33 6.06 -11.05
C ARG A 36 -9.02 7.22 -10.34
N ALA A 37 -10.17 7.67 -10.82
CA ALA A 37 -10.95 8.73 -10.17
C ALA A 37 -11.37 8.31 -8.75
N CYS A 38 -11.95 7.11 -8.61
CA CYS A 38 -12.33 6.56 -7.31
C CYS A 38 -11.13 6.47 -6.35
N LEU A 39 -9.97 6.02 -6.83
CA LEU A 39 -8.75 5.93 -6.03
C LEU A 39 -8.29 7.31 -5.52
N ARG A 40 -8.31 8.34 -6.38
CA ARG A 40 -7.93 9.71 -6.00
C ARG A 40 -8.83 10.23 -4.87
N THR A 41 -10.15 10.13 -5.05
CA THR A 41 -11.10 10.56 -4.02
C THR A 41 -10.90 9.79 -2.71
N TYR A 42 -10.75 8.46 -2.80
CA TYR A 42 -10.54 7.62 -1.63
C TYR A 42 -9.29 8.01 -0.82
N LEU A 43 -8.18 8.30 -1.49
CA LEU A 43 -6.95 8.73 -0.83
C LEU A 43 -7.09 10.10 -0.17
N VAL A 44 -7.80 11.04 -0.80
CA VAL A 44 -8.09 12.35 -0.21
C VAL A 44 -8.93 12.21 1.05
N VAL A 45 -10.01 11.41 1.01
CA VAL A 45 -10.88 11.22 2.18
C VAL A 45 -10.13 10.54 3.32
N ILE A 46 -9.26 9.56 3.04
CA ILE A 46 -8.37 8.96 4.06
C ILE A 46 -7.48 10.03 4.69
N LEU A 47 -6.85 10.87 3.87
CA LEU A 47 -5.95 11.91 4.34
C LEU A 47 -6.70 12.87 5.26
N VAL A 48 -7.86 13.37 4.83
CA VAL A 48 -8.68 14.29 5.62
C VAL A 48 -9.12 13.65 6.95
N ALA A 49 -9.60 12.41 6.93
CA ALA A 49 -10.03 11.70 8.14
C ALA A 49 -8.88 11.50 9.13
N LYS A 50 -7.69 11.14 8.63
CA LYS A 50 -6.48 11.03 9.46
C LYS A 50 -6.06 12.38 10.02
N CYS A 51 -6.01 13.43 9.19
CA CYS A 51 -5.68 14.78 9.63
C CYS A 51 -6.63 15.25 10.73
N ALA A 52 -7.94 15.06 10.56
CA ALA A 52 -8.93 15.40 11.58
C ALA A 52 -8.67 14.70 12.91
N LEU A 53 -8.41 13.38 12.90
CA LEU A 53 -8.09 12.64 14.12
C LEU A 53 -6.80 13.15 14.79
N PHE A 54 -5.75 13.40 14.02
CA PHE A 54 -4.49 13.85 14.61
C PHE A 54 -4.58 15.30 15.09
N SER A 55 -5.32 16.17 14.41
CA SER A 55 -5.59 17.53 14.87
C SER A 55 -6.33 17.54 16.21
N THR A 56 -7.33 16.67 16.41
CA THR A 56 -8.02 16.57 17.71
C THR A 56 -7.11 15.99 18.80
N LEU A 57 -6.25 15.04 18.47
CA LEU A 57 -5.27 14.49 19.42
C LEU A 57 -4.21 15.52 19.83
N ILE A 58 -3.75 16.37 18.91
CA ILE A 58 -2.79 17.44 19.19
C ILE A 58 -3.45 18.52 20.07
N ALA A 59 -4.64 18.98 19.70
CA ALA A 59 -5.38 19.98 20.47
C ALA A 59 -5.70 19.50 21.90
N SER A 60 -6.05 18.22 22.08
CA SER A 60 -6.30 17.67 23.41
C SER A 60 -5.04 17.43 24.25
N ALA A 61 -3.84 17.50 23.63
CA ALA A 61 -2.55 17.28 24.28
C ALA A 61 -1.75 18.56 24.52
N GLU A 62 -2.33 19.73 24.24
CA GLU A 62 -1.64 21.03 24.22
C GLU A 62 -0.92 21.37 25.54
N SER A 63 -1.46 20.93 26.68
CA SER A 63 -0.88 21.11 28.02
C SER A 63 -0.07 19.90 28.53
N HIS A 64 0.10 18.84 27.73
CA HIS A 64 0.75 17.58 28.13
C HIS A 64 1.88 17.17 27.15
N PRO A 65 3.10 17.70 27.34
CA PRO A 65 4.24 17.44 26.45
C PRO A 65 4.51 15.96 26.15
N PRO A 66 4.46 15.02 27.12
CA PRO A 66 4.69 13.59 26.84
C PRO A 66 3.68 12.97 25.86
N THR A 67 2.41 13.39 25.93
CA THR A 67 1.35 12.94 25.02
C THR A 67 1.58 13.50 23.63
N LEU A 68 1.99 14.77 23.53
CA LEU A 68 2.31 15.43 22.28
C LEU A 68 3.47 14.72 21.56
N PHE A 69 4.57 14.42 22.27
CA PHE A 69 5.68 13.64 21.71
C PHE A 69 5.26 12.26 21.21
N ARG A 70 4.36 11.57 21.92
CA ARG A 70 3.83 10.27 21.50
C ARG A 70 3.00 10.38 20.22
N VAL A 71 2.13 11.39 20.11
CA VAL A 71 1.31 11.65 18.91
C VAL A 71 2.20 11.98 17.71
N THR A 72 3.18 12.88 17.89
CA THR A 72 4.15 13.24 16.83
C THR A 72 5.00 12.05 16.39
N ARG A 73 5.47 11.23 17.32
CA ARG A 73 6.21 10.00 16.99
C ARG A 73 5.36 9.02 16.18
N SER A 74 4.06 8.93 16.45
CA SER A 74 3.13 8.09 15.67
C SER A 74 2.96 8.58 14.23
N LEU A 75 2.94 9.91 14.02
CA LEU A 75 2.90 10.53 12.69
C LEU A 75 4.19 10.29 11.89
N LEU A 76 5.34 10.34 12.58
CA LEU A 76 6.66 10.21 11.95
C LEU A 76 7.12 8.75 11.77
N LYS A 77 6.43 7.78 12.39
CA LYS A 77 6.62 6.37 12.07
C LYS A 77 6.08 6.10 10.67
N VAL A 78 6.92 6.33 9.66
CA VAL A 78 6.93 5.48 8.47
C VAL A 78 7.13 4.08 9.01
N GLU A 79 6.16 3.19 8.85
CA GLU A 79 6.43 1.77 8.97
C GLU A 79 7.46 1.44 7.88
N VAL A 80 8.74 1.62 8.22
CA VAL A 80 9.78 0.78 7.63
C VAL A 80 9.39 -0.58 8.15
N ALA A 81 8.60 -1.30 7.35
CA ALA A 81 8.42 -2.72 7.53
C ALA A 81 9.83 -3.28 7.53
N GLY A 82 10.35 -3.51 8.74
CA GLY A 82 11.67 -4.05 8.98
C GLY A 82 11.63 -5.52 8.63
N GLU A 83 11.29 -5.85 7.39
CA GLU A 83 11.75 -7.11 6.84
C GLU A 83 13.28 -7.04 6.90
N PRO A 84 13.94 -8.01 7.54
CA PRO A 84 15.38 -8.10 7.44
C PRO A 84 15.71 -8.28 5.96
N LEU A 85 16.25 -7.24 5.32
CA LEU A 85 16.74 -7.33 3.95
C LEU A 85 18.05 -8.12 3.86
N GLN A 86 18.60 -8.51 5.01
CA GLN A 86 19.79 -9.32 5.13
C GLN A 86 19.58 -10.70 4.50
N GLY A 87 20.40 -11.06 3.51
CA GLY A 87 20.30 -12.33 2.79
C GLY A 87 19.42 -12.31 1.55
N ARG A 88 18.49 -11.35 1.42
CA ARG A 88 17.54 -11.32 0.28
C ARG A 88 18.23 -10.97 -1.05
N ALA A 89 19.28 -10.14 -1.01
CA ALA A 89 20.06 -9.83 -2.21
C ALA A 89 20.82 -11.07 -2.70
N GLU A 90 21.41 -11.83 -1.77
CA GLU A 90 22.12 -13.07 -2.04
C GLU A 90 21.17 -14.16 -2.58
N GLU A 91 20.00 -14.34 -1.95
CA GLU A 91 18.95 -15.24 -2.43
C GLU A 91 18.48 -14.86 -3.85
N PHE A 92 18.33 -13.56 -4.11
CA PHE A 92 17.93 -13.07 -5.42
C PHE A 92 19.00 -13.33 -6.50
N VAL A 93 20.27 -13.12 -6.18
CA VAL A 93 21.39 -13.43 -7.08
C VAL A 93 21.47 -14.92 -7.36
N GLN A 94 21.29 -15.77 -6.34
CA GLN A 94 21.28 -17.22 -6.52
C GLN A 94 20.13 -17.65 -7.43
N PHE A 95 18.91 -17.19 -7.15
CA PHE A 95 17.74 -17.49 -7.96
C PHE A 95 17.92 -17.09 -9.43
N LEU A 96 18.48 -15.90 -9.70
CA LEU A 96 18.75 -15.47 -11.07
C LEU A 96 19.80 -16.35 -11.75
N SER A 97 20.87 -16.71 -11.03
CA SER A 97 21.94 -17.55 -11.56
C SER A 97 21.42 -18.96 -11.91
N ASP A 98 20.60 -19.54 -11.05
CA ASP A 98 19.97 -20.84 -11.27
C ASP A 98 19.04 -20.79 -12.49
N LYS A 99 18.22 -19.72 -12.58
CA LYS A 99 17.28 -19.55 -13.68
C LYS A 99 17.97 -19.34 -15.02
N ILE A 100 19.07 -18.58 -15.07
CA ILE A 100 19.88 -18.41 -16.28
C ILE A 100 20.48 -19.76 -16.70
N THR A 101 21.00 -20.53 -15.74
CA THR A 101 21.59 -21.84 -16.01
C THR A 101 20.55 -22.81 -16.56
N GLN A 102 19.36 -22.86 -15.96
CA GLN A 102 18.24 -23.67 -16.44
C GLN A 102 17.86 -23.31 -17.88
N ILE A 103 17.69 -22.01 -18.19
CA ILE A 103 17.36 -21.57 -19.55
C ILE A 103 18.43 -22.00 -20.55
N ARG A 104 19.72 -21.90 -20.18
CA ARG A 104 20.83 -22.35 -21.03
C ARG A 104 20.79 -23.86 -21.26
N MET A 105 20.52 -24.65 -20.24
CA MET A 105 20.39 -26.11 -20.37
C MET A 105 19.19 -26.52 -21.23
N ASP A 106 18.06 -25.84 -21.08
CA ASP A 106 16.85 -26.08 -21.90
C ASP A 106 17.10 -25.73 -23.37
N LEU A 107 17.88 -24.70 -23.65
CA LEU A 107 18.29 -24.34 -25.02
C LEU A 107 19.26 -25.35 -25.64
N VAL A 108 20.16 -25.94 -24.85
CA VAL A 108 21.12 -26.95 -25.30
C VAL A 108 20.48 -28.32 -25.48
N SER A 109 19.46 -28.65 -24.69
CA SER A 109 18.76 -29.94 -24.71
C SER A 109 17.61 -30.03 -25.71
N ARG A 110 17.20 -28.91 -26.33
CA ARG A 110 16.26 -28.94 -27.46
C ARG A 110 16.98 -29.38 -28.75
N PRO A 111 16.61 -30.53 -29.37
CA PRO A 111 17.06 -30.84 -30.71
C PRO A 111 16.48 -29.82 -31.71
N LYS A 112 17.26 -29.49 -32.75
CA LYS A 112 16.86 -28.62 -33.86
C LYS A 112 15.67 -29.17 -34.63
#